data_AF-A0A5E7Z2C0-F1
#
_entry.id   AF-A0A5E7Z2C0-F1
#
_cell.length_a   1.000
_cell.length_b   1.000
_cell.length_c   1.000
_cell.angle_alpha   90.00
_cell.angle_beta   90.00
_cell.angle_gamma   90.00
#
_symmetry.space_group_name_H-M   'P 1'
#
loop_
_entity.id
_entity.type
_entity.pdbx_description
1 polymer ?
#
loop_
_entity_poly.entity_id
_entity_poly.type
_entity_poly.pdbx_seq_one_letter_code
_entity_poly.pdbx_strand_id
1 'polypeptide(L)'
;MKKLILSMALLGVFVLFSAQEAHSQLAGALAGKVGKGKGGKGGGGGSFTAFNDETDAMGVTGEYFGLSDGKAYGLRFVKEEAGKMVNKLHYFEKKGDEPQLKLDLKENYYTKHQVKLFYFWISASASGYVELVEVDPGVIAQIKSDRSYNDGPVGLDATRTVVDVYAKDKASFDTWDVETAQAKLDMLIGSLKAEESEKIKKNLMKFESYGGYVGKIAFAKGTNYLRNQRENEPVEKVANFITKAELGSTVAYKPYFEMPLEVSHPGAWFNITYEMLGETTDREVLRKTSSVFSENIPQIDKDKGIFYFLFPRVTVDNSSNSADYAFLELLRKNQEKLKVGDVYDLKVTIWAYKDGANIDPVASGTIQLEYTKEATGTKKLLFDPVDGWVSKLEKVLD
;
A
#
# COMPACT_ATOMS: atom_id res chain seq x y z
N MET A 1 1.74 -12.45 39.68
CA MET A 1 0.47 -12.01 39.06
C MET A 1 0.77 -10.81 38.19
N LYS A 2 0.28 -10.87 36.95
CA LYS A 2 0.49 -9.94 35.84
C LYS A 2 0.07 -8.51 36.18
N LYS A 3 0.84 -7.52 35.73
CA LYS A 3 0.41 -6.54 34.73
C LYS A 3 1.63 -5.76 34.23
N LEU A 4 1.92 -5.97 32.94
CA LEU A 4 2.84 -5.19 32.13
C LEU A 4 2.40 -3.72 32.13
N ILE A 5 3.35 -2.83 32.40
CA ILE A 5 3.31 -1.44 31.96
C ILE A 5 4.08 -1.43 30.65
N LEU A 6 3.37 -1.34 29.53
CA LEU A 6 3.99 -1.15 28.22
C LEU A 6 4.17 0.35 28.02
N SER A 7 5.42 0.76 28.09
CA SER A 7 5.89 2.11 27.78
C SER A 7 5.66 2.40 26.29
N MET A 8 4.63 3.20 26.00
CA MET A 8 4.46 3.87 24.72
C MET A 8 5.17 5.22 24.84
N ALA A 9 6.40 5.30 24.33
CA ALA A 9 7.19 6.52 24.38
C ALA A 9 8.03 6.68 23.10
N LEU A 10 7.71 7.77 22.40
CA LEU A 10 8.53 8.53 21.45
C LEU A 10 8.85 7.90 20.08
N LEU A 11 7.96 8.22 19.13
CA LEU A 11 8.39 8.87 17.88
C LEU A 11 7.48 10.07 17.63
N GLY A 12 7.57 11.05 18.53
CA GLY A 12 7.14 12.40 18.27
C GLY A 12 8.34 13.20 17.81
N VAL A 13 8.29 13.73 16.58
CA VAL A 13 8.76 15.05 16.17
C VAL A 13 8.35 15.24 14.70
N PHE A 14 7.60 16.33 14.46
CA PHE A 14 7.02 16.85 13.21
C PHE A 14 5.67 16.31 12.70
N VAL A 15 4.58 16.56 13.43
CA VAL A 15 3.31 17.06 12.82
C VAL A 15 2.69 18.10 13.76
N LEU A 16 3.26 19.29 13.81
CA LEU A 16 2.67 20.45 14.50
C LEU A 16 2.40 21.59 13.52
N PHE A 17 1.98 21.29 12.28
CA PHE A 17 1.44 22.25 11.31
C PHE A 17 0.63 21.49 10.25
N SER A 18 -0.68 21.29 10.43
CA SER A 18 -1.58 20.92 9.31
C SER A 18 -3.08 21.09 9.57
N ALA A 19 -3.58 21.21 10.82
CA ALA A 19 -5.02 21.44 11.07
C ALA A 19 -5.54 22.75 10.41
N GLN A 20 -4.68 23.76 10.29
CA GLN A 20 -5.03 25.04 9.66
C GLN A 20 -5.02 24.97 8.11
N GLU A 21 -4.28 24.02 7.53
CA GLU A 21 -4.25 23.78 6.08
C GLU A 21 -5.38 22.84 5.61
N ALA A 22 -5.90 21.96 6.47
CA ALA A 22 -7.06 21.12 6.19
C ALA A 22 -8.36 21.94 6.02
N HIS A 23 -8.60 22.89 6.93
CA HIS A 23 -9.64 23.92 6.75
C HIS A 23 -9.40 24.72 5.49
N SER A 24 -8.16 24.97 5.08
CA SER A 24 -7.85 25.69 3.83
C SER A 24 -8.19 24.92 2.57
N GLN A 25 -8.39 23.61 2.61
CA GLN A 25 -8.84 22.84 1.43
C GLN A 25 -10.34 22.91 1.24
N LEU A 26 -11.14 22.86 2.33
CA LEU A 26 -12.59 23.08 2.29
C LEU A 26 -12.90 24.59 2.12
N ALA A 27 -12.23 25.46 2.87
CA ALA A 27 -12.31 26.91 2.72
C ALA A 27 -11.69 27.41 1.39
N GLY A 28 -10.67 26.74 0.85
CA GLY A 28 -10.05 27.04 -0.45
C GLY A 28 -10.88 26.54 -1.63
N ALA A 29 -11.50 25.37 -1.48
CA ALA A 29 -12.61 24.90 -2.30
C ALA A 29 -13.74 25.92 -2.41
N LEU A 30 -14.10 26.53 -1.28
CA LEU A 30 -15.14 27.56 -1.17
C LEU A 30 -14.66 28.93 -1.68
N ALA A 31 -13.40 29.30 -1.46
CA ALA A 31 -12.82 30.55 -1.96
C ALA A 31 -12.72 30.59 -3.50
N GLY A 32 -12.60 29.43 -4.16
CA GLY A 32 -12.62 29.33 -5.62
C GLY A 32 -13.98 29.60 -6.28
N LYS A 33 -15.09 29.47 -5.54
CA LYS A 33 -16.46 29.71 -6.03
C LYS A 33 -17.03 31.08 -5.67
N VAL A 34 -16.45 31.79 -4.70
CA VAL A 34 -16.89 33.14 -4.34
C VAL A 34 -16.01 34.14 -5.10
N GLY A 35 -16.55 34.69 -6.19
CA GLY A 35 -15.89 35.76 -6.94
C GLY A 35 -15.36 36.86 -6.02
N LYS A 36 -14.17 37.39 -6.33
CA LYS A 36 -13.44 38.46 -5.60
C LYS A 36 -14.39 39.53 -5.05
N GLY A 37 -14.85 39.34 -3.83
CA GLY A 37 -15.61 40.29 -3.03
C GLY A 37 -14.76 40.65 -1.81
N LYS A 38 -14.49 41.95 -1.67
CA LYS A 38 -13.68 42.54 -0.60
C LYS A 38 -14.10 42.05 0.80
N GLY A 39 -13.09 41.61 1.57
CA GLY A 39 -12.99 41.70 3.03
C GLY A 39 -14.27 41.45 3.84
N GLY A 40 -14.60 40.19 4.10
CA GLY A 40 -15.58 39.81 5.11
C GLY A 40 -14.91 39.01 6.23
N LYS A 41 -14.97 39.54 7.46
CA LYS A 41 -14.59 38.84 8.70
C LYS A 41 -15.26 37.45 8.74
N GLY A 42 -14.51 36.43 9.20
CA GLY A 42 -14.97 35.06 9.38
C GLY A 42 -16.27 35.01 10.17
N GLY A 43 -17.36 34.65 9.49
CA GLY A 43 -18.69 34.47 10.06
C GLY A 43 -18.90 33.01 10.41
N GLY A 44 -19.18 32.77 11.70
CA GLY A 44 -19.29 31.46 12.35
C GLY A 44 -20.49 30.60 11.93
N GLY A 45 -20.41 29.32 12.34
CA GLY A 45 -21.35 28.27 12.00
C GLY A 45 -22.81 28.59 12.36
N GLY A 46 -23.71 28.24 11.45
CA GLY A 46 -25.15 28.26 11.72
C GLY A 46 -25.56 27.07 12.58
N SER A 47 -26.64 27.21 13.36
CA SER A 47 -27.32 26.04 13.93
C SER A 47 -28.21 25.39 12.87
N PHE A 48 -28.10 24.09 12.68
CA PHE A 48 -28.81 23.26 11.72
C PHE A 48 -29.71 22.22 12.40
N THR A 49 -30.10 22.45 13.66
CA THR A 49 -30.89 21.50 14.47
C THR A 49 -32.15 20.98 13.76
N ALA A 50 -32.78 21.80 12.91
CA ALA A 50 -33.94 21.39 12.11
C ALA A 50 -33.65 20.18 11.19
N PHE A 51 -32.40 19.98 10.77
CA PHE A 51 -32.02 18.82 9.96
C PHE A 51 -32.04 17.52 10.77
N ASN A 52 -31.97 17.58 12.10
CA ASN A 52 -32.01 16.38 12.94
C ASN A 52 -33.39 15.69 12.92
N ASP A 53 -34.44 16.44 12.60
CA ASP A 53 -35.81 15.94 12.47
C ASP A 53 -36.10 15.40 11.06
N GLU A 54 -35.19 15.60 10.10
CA GLU A 54 -35.32 15.09 8.74
C GLU A 54 -34.88 13.63 8.67
N THR A 55 -35.73 12.80 8.05
CA THR A 55 -35.39 11.40 7.75
C THR A 55 -34.96 11.27 6.30
N ASP A 56 -33.85 10.60 6.06
CA ASP A 56 -33.41 10.23 4.72
C ASP A 56 -33.05 8.74 4.63
N ALA A 57 -33.00 8.23 3.39
CA ALA A 57 -32.76 6.81 3.12
C ALA A 57 -31.38 6.30 3.57
N MET A 58 -30.42 7.19 3.78
CA MET A 58 -29.06 6.88 4.22
C MET A 58 -28.87 7.19 5.72
N GLY A 59 -29.81 7.86 6.39
CA GLY A 59 -29.70 8.27 7.80
C GLY A 59 -28.60 9.30 8.10
N VAL A 60 -28.04 9.94 7.07
CA VAL A 60 -26.90 10.86 7.22
C VAL A 60 -27.30 12.31 7.45
N THR A 61 -28.55 12.68 7.16
CA THR A 61 -29.06 14.06 7.34
C THR A 61 -29.04 14.45 8.81
N GLY A 62 -28.60 15.68 9.09
CA GLY A 62 -28.51 16.19 10.45
C GLY A 62 -27.57 17.40 10.59
N GLU A 63 -27.55 17.95 11.79
CA GLU A 63 -26.51 18.83 12.29
C GLU A 63 -25.30 18.00 12.73
N TYR A 64 -24.11 18.40 12.31
CA TYR A 64 -22.84 17.80 12.71
C TYR A 64 -21.93 18.87 13.28
N PHE A 65 -21.15 18.50 14.27
CA PHE A 65 -20.11 19.35 14.83
C PHE A 65 -18.76 18.92 14.27
N GLY A 66 -17.86 19.86 13.95
CA GLY A 66 -16.47 19.56 13.59
C GLY A 66 -15.59 19.40 14.82
N LEU A 67 -14.71 18.41 14.84
CA LEU A 67 -13.74 18.17 15.91
C LEU A 67 -12.72 19.31 16.01
N SER A 68 -12.20 19.75 14.86
CA SER A 68 -11.10 20.72 14.81
C SER A 68 -11.48 22.16 15.19
N ASP A 69 -12.69 22.60 14.85
CA ASP A 69 -13.13 23.98 15.05
C ASP A 69 -14.38 24.15 15.92
N GLY A 70 -15.01 23.03 16.32
CA GLY A 70 -16.19 22.98 17.17
C GLY A 70 -17.46 23.57 16.54
N LYS A 71 -17.43 23.97 15.26
CA LYS A 71 -18.56 24.60 14.58
C LYS A 71 -19.60 23.58 14.17
N ALA A 72 -20.83 24.06 14.00
CA ALA A 72 -21.93 23.27 13.48
C ALA A 72 -22.02 23.40 11.95
N TYR A 73 -22.34 22.28 11.32
CA TYR A 73 -22.48 22.09 9.88
C TYR A 73 -23.77 21.34 9.60
N GLY A 74 -24.47 21.71 8.53
CA GLY A 74 -25.66 21.02 8.07
C GLY A 74 -25.29 20.01 6.99
N LEU A 75 -25.71 18.76 7.14
CA LEU A 75 -25.63 17.75 6.10
C LEU A 75 -27.05 17.32 5.75
N ARG A 76 -27.39 17.32 4.45
CA ARG A 76 -28.69 16.84 3.96
C ARG A 76 -28.50 15.93 2.76
N PHE A 77 -29.00 14.69 2.84
CA PHE A 77 -28.96 13.76 1.72
C PHE A 77 -30.16 13.94 0.80
N VAL A 78 -29.90 14.03 -0.50
CA VAL A 78 -30.90 14.18 -1.55
C VAL A 78 -30.81 13.00 -2.48
N LYS A 79 -31.79 12.11 -2.39
CA LYS A 79 -31.89 10.93 -3.26
C LYS A 79 -32.35 11.29 -4.66
N GLU A 80 -33.37 12.12 -4.77
CA GLU A 80 -34.03 12.50 -6.02
C GLU A 80 -34.21 14.01 -6.14
N GLU A 81 -33.99 14.55 -7.34
CA GLU A 81 -34.20 15.96 -7.69
C GLU A 81 -34.86 16.03 -9.08
N ALA A 82 -35.97 16.77 -9.20
CA ALA A 82 -36.75 16.90 -10.45
C ALA A 82 -37.09 15.55 -11.13
N GLY A 83 -37.42 14.52 -10.34
CA GLY A 83 -37.78 13.19 -10.83
C GLY A 83 -36.60 12.33 -11.31
N LYS A 84 -35.35 12.74 -11.04
CA LYS A 84 -34.14 11.97 -11.34
C LYS A 84 -33.44 11.58 -10.06
N MET A 85 -32.94 10.34 -9.97
CA MET A 85 -32.02 9.97 -8.88
C MET A 85 -30.70 10.73 -9.06
N VAL A 86 -30.26 11.38 -7.97
CA VAL A 86 -29.03 12.17 -7.92
C VAL A 86 -28.06 11.70 -6.83
N ASN A 87 -28.56 11.12 -5.72
CA ASN A 87 -27.76 10.59 -4.61
C ASN A 87 -26.63 11.53 -4.14
N LYS A 88 -27.00 12.73 -3.70
CA LYS A 88 -26.07 13.79 -3.29
C LYS A 88 -26.12 14.07 -1.80
N LEU A 89 -24.97 14.39 -1.21
CA LEU A 89 -24.87 15.00 0.10
C LEU A 89 -24.69 16.51 -0.06
N HIS A 90 -25.67 17.27 0.42
CA HIS A 90 -25.61 18.73 0.47
C HIS A 90 -24.93 19.16 1.77
N TYR A 91 -23.90 19.97 1.64
CA TYR A 91 -23.09 20.47 2.75
C TYR A 91 -23.35 21.96 3.00
N PHE A 92 -23.61 22.31 4.25
CA PHE A 92 -23.93 23.67 4.69
C PHE A 92 -23.00 24.12 5.83
N GLU A 93 -22.26 25.22 5.64
CA GLU A 93 -21.52 25.94 6.69
C GLU A 93 -22.34 27.09 7.28
N LYS A 94 -23.26 27.64 6.48
CA LYS A 94 -24.09 28.80 6.82
C LYS A 94 -25.54 28.47 6.52
N LYS A 95 -26.45 29.04 7.32
CA LYS A 95 -27.90 28.97 7.05
C LYS A 95 -28.20 29.58 5.67
N GLY A 96 -29.01 28.88 4.89
CA GLY A 96 -29.48 29.31 3.59
C GLY A 96 -30.13 28.15 2.86
N ASP A 97 -30.81 28.46 1.76
CA ASP A 97 -31.51 27.46 0.95
C ASP A 97 -30.55 26.71 0.01
N GLU A 98 -29.42 27.33 -0.33
CA GLU A 98 -28.41 26.76 -1.23
C GLU A 98 -27.23 26.18 -0.46
N PRO A 99 -26.87 24.90 -0.70
CA PRO A 99 -25.69 24.30 -0.08
C PRO A 99 -24.41 24.88 -0.65
N GLN A 100 -23.38 24.92 0.18
CA GLN A 100 -22.05 25.34 -0.22
C GLN A 100 -21.39 24.31 -1.15
N LEU A 101 -21.58 23.01 -0.87
CA LEU A 101 -21.09 21.91 -1.70
C LEU A 101 -22.21 20.87 -1.91
N LYS A 102 -22.19 20.23 -3.08
CA LYS A 102 -23.05 19.09 -3.41
C LYS A 102 -22.12 17.94 -3.77
N LEU A 103 -21.95 16.99 -2.86
CA LEU A 103 -21.05 15.84 -3.02
C LEU A 103 -21.83 14.66 -3.60
N ASP A 104 -21.26 13.97 -4.57
CA ASP A 104 -21.85 12.78 -5.18
C ASP A 104 -21.53 11.54 -4.34
N LEU A 105 -22.50 10.63 -4.16
CA LEU A 105 -22.28 9.34 -3.52
C LEU A 105 -21.56 8.39 -4.49
N LYS A 106 -20.53 7.68 -4.01
CA LYS A 106 -19.97 6.53 -4.70
C LYS A 106 -20.89 5.31 -4.53
N GLU A 107 -21.94 5.25 -5.34
CA GLU A 107 -23.05 4.29 -5.18
C GLU A 107 -22.61 2.82 -5.12
N ASN A 108 -21.58 2.43 -5.89
CA ASN A 108 -21.08 1.06 -5.88
C ASN A 108 -20.51 0.64 -4.51
N TYR A 109 -19.90 1.57 -3.77
CA TYR A 109 -19.39 1.28 -2.42
C TYR A 109 -20.53 1.11 -1.44
N TYR A 110 -21.56 1.94 -1.54
CA TYR A 110 -22.75 1.79 -0.69
C TYR A 110 -23.51 0.51 -1.00
N THR A 111 -23.84 0.26 -2.28
CA THR A 111 -24.70 -0.86 -2.68
C THR A 111 -24.11 -2.22 -2.31
N LYS A 112 -22.78 -2.35 -2.39
CA LYS A 112 -22.08 -3.62 -2.15
C LYS A 112 -21.53 -3.75 -0.74
N HIS A 113 -21.10 -2.65 -0.13
CA HIS A 113 -20.35 -2.67 1.13
C HIS A 113 -20.97 -1.80 2.23
N GLN A 114 -22.09 -1.13 1.95
CA GLN A 114 -22.72 -0.16 2.85
C GLN A 114 -21.80 1.00 3.25
N VAL A 115 -20.75 1.27 2.46
CA VAL A 115 -19.82 2.37 2.68
C VAL A 115 -20.37 3.64 2.05
N LYS A 116 -20.69 4.64 2.88
CA LYS A 116 -21.20 5.94 2.44
C LYS A 116 -20.04 6.90 2.21
N LEU A 117 -19.46 6.82 1.00
CA LEU A 117 -18.40 7.72 0.55
C LEU A 117 -18.99 8.77 -0.40
N PHE A 118 -18.86 10.03 -0.02
CA PHE A 118 -19.27 11.18 -0.80
C PHE A 118 -18.04 11.95 -1.28
N TYR A 119 -18.05 12.42 -2.52
CA TYR A 119 -16.92 13.15 -3.07
C TYR A 119 -17.39 14.37 -3.87
N PHE A 120 -16.55 15.40 -3.92
CA PHE A 120 -16.77 16.55 -4.77
C PHE A 120 -15.47 17.02 -5.39
N TRP A 121 -15.58 17.38 -6.66
CA TRP A 121 -14.48 17.91 -7.45
C TRP A 121 -14.83 19.30 -7.96
N ILE A 122 -13.91 20.24 -7.75
CA ILE A 122 -14.18 21.67 -7.97
C ILE A 122 -13.76 22.14 -9.36
N SER A 123 -12.55 21.82 -9.78
CA SER A 123 -12.08 22.01 -11.17
C SER A 123 -10.73 21.34 -11.42
N ALA A 124 -10.35 21.23 -12.70
CA ALA A 124 -9.10 20.59 -13.15
C ALA A 124 -7.84 21.42 -12.84
N SER A 125 -8.04 22.68 -12.47
CA SER A 125 -6.98 23.67 -12.26
C SER A 125 -6.87 24.14 -10.81
N ALA A 126 -7.80 23.73 -9.94
CA ALA A 126 -7.80 24.06 -8.53
C ALA A 126 -7.77 22.77 -7.72
N SER A 127 -6.86 22.69 -6.75
CA SER A 127 -6.60 21.60 -5.82
C SER A 127 -7.76 21.27 -4.84
N GLY A 128 -9.00 21.49 -5.25
CA GLY A 128 -10.21 21.35 -4.44
C GLY A 128 -10.91 20.03 -4.69
N TYR A 129 -10.32 18.94 -4.19
CA TYR A 129 -10.96 17.63 -4.09
C TYR A 129 -11.32 17.38 -2.62
N VAL A 130 -12.58 17.00 -2.36
CA VAL A 130 -13.07 16.72 -1.00
C VAL A 130 -13.73 15.35 -0.99
N GLU A 131 -13.33 14.49 -0.04
CA GLU A 131 -14.01 13.24 0.29
C GLU A 131 -14.55 13.30 1.72
N LEU A 132 -15.78 12.82 1.90
CA LEU A 132 -16.39 12.55 3.20
C LEU A 132 -16.77 11.06 3.23
N VAL A 133 -16.45 10.36 4.31
CA VAL A 133 -16.92 8.99 4.53
C VAL A 133 -17.58 8.88 5.88
N GLU A 134 -18.71 8.18 5.97
CA GLU A 134 -19.23 7.77 7.27
C GLU A 134 -18.37 6.62 7.81
N VAL A 135 -17.68 6.86 8.93
CA VAL A 135 -16.85 5.85 9.61
C VAL A 135 -17.63 5.09 10.67
N ASP A 136 -18.66 5.71 11.22
CA ASP A 136 -19.63 5.12 12.15
C ASP A 136 -20.96 5.86 12.03
N PRO A 137 -22.12 5.28 12.36
CA PRO A 137 -23.40 5.97 12.20
C PRO A 137 -23.42 7.36 12.85
N GLY A 138 -23.59 8.40 12.02
CA GLY A 138 -23.57 9.80 12.50
C GLY A 138 -22.18 10.36 12.83
N VAL A 139 -21.10 9.67 12.43
CA VAL A 139 -19.71 10.14 12.49
C VAL A 139 -19.09 10.07 11.09
N ILE A 140 -18.68 11.23 10.58
CA ILE A 140 -18.14 11.40 9.24
C ILE A 140 -16.69 11.87 9.32
N ALA A 141 -15.80 11.19 8.62
CA ALA A 141 -14.43 11.64 8.46
C ALA A 141 -14.29 12.43 7.15
N GLN A 142 -13.66 13.60 7.21
CA GLN A 142 -13.17 14.29 6.04
C GLN A 142 -11.79 13.76 5.68
N ILE A 143 -11.63 13.43 4.40
CA ILE A 143 -10.47 12.73 3.89
C ILE A 143 -9.78 13.59 2.85
N LYS A 144 -8.45 13.60 2.94
CA LYS A 144 -7.54 14.10 1.92
C LYS A 144 -6.82 12.92 1.26
N SER A 145 -6.73 12.97 -0.05
CA SER A 145 -5.98 12.03 -0.86
C SER A 145 -4.63 12.63 -1.30
N ASP A 146 -3.63 11.78 -1.53
CA ASP A 146 -2.33 12.15 -2.11
C ASP A 146 -2.40 12.59 -3.58
N ARG A 147 -3.53 12.34 -4.23
CA ARG A 147 -3.83 12.75 -5.61
C ARG A 147 -5.25 13.28 -5.75
N SER A 148 -5.46 14.13 -6.74
CA SER A 148 -6.80 14.59 -7.17
C SER A 148 -7.15 13.95 -8.50
N TYR A 149 -8.40 13.51 -8.67
CA TYR A 149 -8.88 12.93 -9.91
C TYR A 149 -10.07 13.71 -10.45
N ASN A 150 -10.10 13.94 -11.77
CA ASN A 150 -11.10 14.78 -12.42
C ASN A 150 -12.36 14.01 -12.87
N ASP A 151 -12.45 12.71 -12.57
CA ASP A 151 -13.48 11.82 -13.10
C ASP A 151 -13.92 10.76 -12.07
N GLY A 152 -14.45 11.23 -10.94
CA GLY A 152 -14.97 10.38 -9.85
C GLY A 152 -14.08 10.41 -8.60
N PRO A 153 -14.38 9.54 -7.61
CA PRO A 153 -13.53 9.48 -6.44
C PRO A 153 -12.16 8.93 -6.81
N VAL A 154 -11.16 9.31 -6.03
CA VAL A 154 -9.80 8.80 -6.22
C VAL A 154 -9.79 7.27 -6.11
N GLY A 155 -8.92 6.60 -6.87
CA GLY A 155 -8.73 5.14 -6.81
C GLY A 155 -8.47 4.61 -5.39
N LEU A 156 -8.78 3.32 -5.17
CA LEU A 156 -8.55 2.65 -3.88
C LEU A 156 -7.07 2.53 -3.54
N ASP A 157 -6.20 2.56 -4.54
CA ASP A 157 -4.75 2.56 -4.42
C ASP A 157 -4.17 3.88 -3.88
N ALA A 158 -4.98 4.92 -3.71
CA ALA A 158 -4.53 6.21 -3.18
C ALA A 158 -4.40 6.22 -1.66
N THR A 159 -3.38 6.93 -1.20
CA THR A 159 -3.22 7.19 0.22
C THR A 159 -4.30 8.17 0.67
N ARG A 160 -5.05 7.79 1.69
CA ARG A 160 -6.11 8.60 2.29
C ARG A 160 -5.76 8.92 3.72
N THR A 161 -5.88 10.20 4.06
CA THR A 161 -5.60 10.74 5.39
C THR A 161 -6.84 11.45 5.90
N VAL A 162 -7.29 11.10 7.10
CA VAL A 162 -8.34 11.84 7.81
C VAL A 162 -7.76 13.17 8.25
N VAL A 163 -8.45 14.25 7.91
CA VAL A 163 -8.03 15.61 8.23
C VAL A 163 -8.96 16.29 9.23
N ASP A 164 -10.20 15.83 9.33
CA ASP A 164 -11.14 16.25 10.37
C ASP A 164 -12.23 15.18 10.58
N VAL A 165 -12.91 15.26 11.72
CA VAL A 165 -14.00 14.37 12.10
C VAL A 165 -15.23 15.21 12.44
N TYR A 166 -16.38 14.79 11.93
CA TYR A 166 -17.67 15.42 12.15
C TYR A 166 -18.59 14.44 12.86
N ALA A 167 -19.32 14.88 13.88
CA ALA A 167 -20.25 14.00 14.60
C ALA A 167 -21.59 14.69 14.89
N LYS A 168 -22.69 13.94 14.82
CA LYS A 168 -24.03 14.42 15.24
C LYS A 168 -24.09 14.75 16.73
N ASP A 169 -23.36 14.00 17.55
CA ASP A 169 -23.21 14.23 18.98
C ASP A 169 -21.76 14.61 19.31
N LYS A 170 -21.57 15.70 20.05
CA LYS A 170 -20.24 16.14 20.50
C LYS A 170 -19.61 15.14 21.46
N ALA A 171 -20.40 14.37 22.20
CA ALA A 171 -19.87 13.33 23.09
C ALA A 171 -19.14 12.22 22.32
N SER A 172 -19.43 12.04 21.02
CA SER A 172 -18.70 11.08 20.18
C SER A 172 -17.21 11.39 20.08
N PHE A 173 -16.78 12.63 20.30
CA PHE A 173 -15.35 13.00 20.26
C PHE A 173 -14.53 12.46 21.45
N ASP A 174 -15.17 11.95 22.50
CA ASP A 174 -14.49 11.19 23.55
C ASP A 174 -13.93 9.86 23.02
N THR A 175 -14.46 9.38 21.89
CA THR A 175 -14.04 8.14 21.21
C THR A 175 -13.45 8.39 19.83
N TRP A 176 -13.98 9.36 19.09
CA TRP A 176 -13.68 9.58 17.68
C TRP A 176 -12.76 10.78 17.49
N ASP A 177 -11.48 10.56 17.72
CA ASP A 177 -10.42 11.45 17.24
C ASP A 177 -9.99 11.11 15.80
N VAL A 178 -9.05 11.89 15.26
CA VAL A 178 -8.51 11.69 13.90
C VAL A 178 -7.85 10.32 13.75
N GLU A 179 -7.14 9.83 14.76
CA GLU A 179 -6.44 8.54 14.70
C GLU A 179 -7.43 7.37 14.66
N THR A 180 -8.48 7.42 15.48
CA THR A 180 -9.53 6.41 15.54
C THR A 180 -10.35 6.40 14.25
N ALA A 181 -10.69 7.59 13.73
CA ALA A 181 -11.34 7.73 12.44
C ALA A 181 -10.46 7.22 11.29
N GLN A 182 -9.14 7.47 11.32
CA GLN A 182 -8.19 6.94 10.34
C GLN A 182 -8.15 5.41 10.39
N ALA A 183 -8.06 4.80 11.57
CA ALA A 183 -8.04 3.34 11.70
C ALA A 183 -9.32 2.72 11.11
N LYS A 184 -10.48 3.33 11.36
CA LYS A 184 -11.75 2.87 10.80
C LYS A 184 -11.81 3.05 9.28
N LEU A 185 -11.32 4.18 8.76
CA LEU A 185 -11.18 4.41 7.33
C LEU A 185 -10.29 3.33 6.68
N ASP A 186 -9.14 3.02 7.27
CA ASP A 186 -8.22 2.00 6.76
C ASP A 186 -8.88 0.61 6.71
N MET A 187 -9.72 0.27 7.70
CA MET A 187 -10.51 -0.96 7.69
C MET A 187 -11.53 -1.00 6.54
N LEU A 188 -12.23 0.12 6.29
CA LEU A 188 -13.19 0.23 5.19
C LEU A 188 -12.50 0.11 3.84
N ILE A 189 -11.41 0.85 3.63
CA ILE A 189 -10.62 0.80 2.40
C ILE A 189 -10.01 -0.59 2.20
N GLY A 190 -9.49 -1.22 3.25
CA GLY A 190 -8.98 -2.59 3.20
C GLY A 190 -10.03 -3.59 2.73
N SER A 191 -11.26 -3.46 3.21
CA SER A 191 -12.39 -4.30 2.77
C SER A 191 -12.74 -4.10 1.29
N LEU A 192 -12.71 -2.85 0.81
CA LEU A 192 -12.93 -2.52 -0.60
C LEU A 192 -11.80 -3.06 -1.49
N LYS A 193 -10.54 -2.91 -1.06
CA LYS A 193 -9.36 -3.44 -1.76
C LYS A 193 -9.38 -4.96 -1.85
N ALA A 194 -9.87 -5.65 -0.82
CA ALA A 194 -9.99 -7.10 -0.82
C ALA A 194 -10.95 -7.59 -1.92
N GLU A 195 -12.14 -6.99 -2.06
CA GLU A 195 -13.08 -7.38 -3.13
C GLU A 195 -12.50 -7.05 -4.52
N GLU A 196 -11.87 -5.89 -4.69
CA GLU A 196 -11.23 -5.53 -5.96
C GLU A 196 -10.12 -6.52 -6.34
N SER A 197 -9.30 -6.90 -5.36
CA SER A 197 -8.24 -7.89 -5.54
C SER A 197 -8.80 -9.25 -5.96
N GLU A 198 -9.91 -9.72 -5.38
CA GLU A 198 -10.54 -10.97 -5.81
C GLU A 198 -11.01 -10.94 -7.27
N LYS A 199 -11.49 -9.78 -7.76
CA LYS A 199 -11.86 -9.62 -9.19
C LYS A 199 -10.62 -9.66 -10.09
N ILE A 200 -9.55 -8.97 -9.70
CA ILE A 200 -8.29 -8.96 -10.43
C ILE A 200 -7.72 -10.38 -10.47
N LYS A 201 -7.62 -11.05 -9.32
CA LYS A 201 -7.19 -12.44 -9.20
C LYS A 201 -7.96 -13.37 -10.12
N LYS A 202 -9.30 -13.30 -10.14
CA LYS A 202 -10.14 -14.11 -11.04
C LYS A 202 -9.78 -13.92 -12.52
N ASN A 203 -9.38 -12.70 -12.93
CA ASN A 203 -8.90 -12.45 -14.28
C ASN A 203 -7.47 -12.98 -14.48
N LEU A 204 -6.58 -12.79 -13.51
CA LEU A 204 -5.20 -13.29 -13.53
C LEU A 204 -5.14 -14.82 -13.63
N MET A 205 -6.05 -15.54 -12.97
CA MET A 205 -6.14 -17.00 -13.04
C MET A 205 -6.35 -17.57 -14.45
N LYS A 206 -6.74 -16.74 -15.43
CA LYS A 206 -6.87 -17.13 -16.83
C LYS A 206 -5.53 -17.23 -17.56
N PHE A 207 -4.47 -16.61 -17.02
CA PHE A 207 -3.13 -16.65 -17.59
C PHE A 207 -2.37 -17.86 -17.06
N GLU A 208 -1.71 -18.60 -17.96
CA GLU A 208 -0.99 -19.84 -17.63
C GLU A 208 0.11 -19.62 -16.58
N SER A 209 0.88 -18.54 -16.74
CA SER A 209 1.97 -18.17 -15.83
C SER A 209 1.45 -17.91 -14.42
N TYR A 210 0.44 -17.05 -14.26
CA TYR A 210 -0.15 -16.78 -12.96
C TYR A 210 -0.84 -18.02 -12.39
N GLY A 211 -1.81 -18.60 -13.11
CA GLY A 211 -2.63 -19.71 -12.61
C GLY A 211 -1.81 -20.95 -12.21
N GLY A 212 -0.67 -21.21 -12.86
CA GLY A 212 0.23 -22.31 -12.50
C GLY A 212 1.19 -22.01 -11.32
N TYR A 213 1.46 -20.73 -11.07
CA TYR A 213 2.49 -20.27 -10.13
C TYR A 213 1.97 -19.46 -8.94
N VAL A 214 0.66 -19.30 -8.74
CA VAL A 214 0.14 -18.62 -7.55
C VAL A 214 0.71 -19.24 -6.26
N GLY A 215 1.26 -18.41 -5.38
CA GLY A 215 1.97 -18.82 -4.16
C GLY A 215 3.38 -19.37 -4.40
N LYS A 216 3.89 -19.31 -5.64
CA LYS A 216 5.17 -19.86 -6.05
C LYS A 216 6.09 -18.79 -6.66
N ILE A 217 7.34 -19.17 -6.83
CA ILE A 217 8.36 -18.38 -7.53
C ILE A 217 8.68 -19.04 -8.87
N ALA A 218 8.55 -18.29 -9.96
CA ALA A 218 9.06 -18.69 -11.26
C ALA A 218 10.52 -18.22 -11.40
N PHE A 219 11.40 -19.11 -11.85
CA PHE A 219 12.79 -18.79 -12.15
C PHE A 219 13.02 -18.76 -13.66
N ALA A 220 13.92 -17.91 -14.14
CA ALA A 220 14.30 -17.84 -15.55
C ALA A 220 15.78 -17.49 -15.72
N LYS A 221 16.32 -17.74 -16.93
CA LYS A 221 17.72 -17.44 -17.28
C LYS A 221 18.06 -15.94 -17.35
N GLY A 222 17.08 -15.07 -17.16
CA GLY A 222 17.25 -13.62 -17.25
C GLY A 222 15.94 -12.86 -17.01
N THR A 223 16.06 -11.59 -16.63
CA THR A 223 14.91 -10.73 -16.28
C THR A 223 14.01 -10.47 -17.48
N ASN A 224 14.55 -10.46 -18.71
CA ASN A 224 13.80 -10.27 -19.95
C ASN A 224 12.71 -11.33 -20.18
N TYR A 225 12.86 -12.53 -19.61
CA TYR A 225 11.87 -13.61 -19.71
C TYR A 225 10.72 -13.48 -18.70
N LEU A 226 10.84 -12.57 -17.73
CA LEU A 226 9.90 -12.35 -16.61
C LEU A 226 9.21 -10.98 -16.66
N ARG A 227 9.51 -10.17 -17.68
CA ARG A 227 8.95 -8.83 -17.85
C ARG A 227 7.55 -8.87 -18.43
N ASN A 228 6.69 -8.03 -17.87
CA ASN A 228 5.35 -7.78 -18.42
C ASN A 228 5.36 -6.48 -19.21
N GLN A 229 4.56 -6.45 -20.27
CA GLN A 229 4.35 -5.22 -21.07
C GLN A 229 3.25 -4.33 -20.48
N ARG A 230 2.32 -4.92 -19.73
CA ARG A 230 1.17 -4.25 -19.12
C ARG A 230 0.95 -4.74 -17.70
N GLU A 231 0.39 -3.87 -16.88
CA GLU A 231 -0.01 -4.20 -15.53
C GLU A 231 -1.14 -5.24 -15.54
N ASN A 232 -1.13 -6.17 -14.59
CA ASN A 232 -2.13 -7.24 -14.47
C ASN A 232 -2.31 -8.12 -15.73
N GLU A 233 -1.30 -8.18 -16.60
CA GLU A 233 -1.24 -9.07 -17.77
C GLU A 233 0.07 -9.87 -17.78
N PRO A 234 0.17 -10.96 -16.99
CA PRO A 234 1.34 -11.83 -16.99
C PRO A 234 1.30 -12.73 -18.23
N VAL A 235 1.90 -12.26 -19.32
CA VAL A 235 1.96 -12.95 -20.63
C VAL A 235 3.25 -13.73 -20.86
N GLU A 236 4.03 -13.95 -19.80
CA GLU A 236 5.27 -14.73 -19.88
C GLU A 236 4.97 -16.18 -20.26
N LYS A 237 5.82 -16.75 -21.10
CA LYS A 237 5.68 -18.15 -21.51
C LYS A 237 6.26 -19.06 -20.43
N VAL A 238 5.43 -19.95 -19.86
CA VAL A 238 5.85 -20.92 -18.84
C VAL A 238 7.00 -21.81 -19.33
N ALA A 239 7.09 -22.05 -20.63
CA ALA A 239 8.21 -22.78 -21.24
C ALA A 239 9.59 -22.12 -21.04
N ASN A 240 9.65 -20.83 -20.71
CA ASN A 240 10.90 -20.13 -20.38
C ASN A 240 11.29 -20.28 -18.91
N PHE A 241 10.39 -20.80 -18.06
CA PHE A 241 10.68 -21.01 -16.66
C PHE A 241 11.60 -22.21 -16.50
N ILE A 242 12.60 -22.07 -15.64
CA ILE A 242 13.61 -23.08 -15.39
C ILE A 242 13.49 -23.60 -13.97
N THR A 243 13.85 -24.85 -13.77
CA THR A 243 13.99 -25.47 -12.44
C THR A 243 15.45 -25.76 -12.09
N LYS A 244 16.36 -25.48 -13.03
CA LYS A 244 17.77 -25.85 -12.95
C LYS A 244 18.65 -24.87 -13.70
N ALA A 245 19.79 -24.51 -13.11
CA ALA A 245 20.79 -23.60 -13.68
C ALA A 245 22.21 -23.99 -13.24
N GLU A 246 23.23 -23.52 -13.96
CA GLU A 246 24.62 -23.61 -13.51
C GLU A 246 24.84 -22.62 -12.36
N LEU A 247 25.48 -23.05 -11.28
CA LEU A 247 25.91 -22.17 -10.21
C LEU A 247 26.86 -21.11 -10.79
N GLY A 248 26.56 -19.82 -10.56
CA GLY A 248 27.27 -18.70 -11.19
C GLY A 248 26.69 -18.22 -12.53
N SER A 249 25.65 -18.87 -13.06
CA SER A 249 24.86 -18.38 -14.21
C SER A 249 23.68 -17.51 -13.80
N THR A 250 23.27 -16.59 -14.67
CA THR A 250 22.18 -15.67 -14.35
C THR A 250 20.86 -16.38 -14.07
N VAL A 251 20.32 -16.16 -12.87
CA VAL A 251 18.99 -16.63 -12.45
C VAL A 251 18.20 -15.43 -11.97
N ALA A 252 17.17 -15.07 -12.73
CA ALA A 252 16.16 -14.11 -12.29
C ALA A 252 14.95 -14.86 -11.73
N TYR A 253 14.17 -14.22 -10.87
CA TYR A 253 12.93 -14.81 -10.40
C TYR A 253 11.81 -13.80 -10.25
N LYS A 254 10.59 -14.32 -10.29
CA LYS A 254 9.34 -13.58 -10.15
C LYS A 254 8.40 -14.35 -9.22
N PRO A 255 8.11 -13.84 -8.02
CA PRO A 255 7.07 -14.40 -7.17
C PRO A 255 5.68 -14.03 -7.69
N TYR A 256 4.73 -14.95 -7.54
CA TYR A 256 3.31 -14.74 -7.78
C TYR A 256 2.55 -14.98 -6.46
N PHE A 257 1.71 -14.04 -6.06
CA PHE A 257 1.03 -14.04 -4.78
C PHE A 257 -0.45 -14.38 -4.94
N GLU A 258 -1.02 -15.05 -3.93
CA GLU A 258 -2.45 -15.33 -3.87
C GLU A 258 -3.29 -14.05 -3.80
N MET A 259 -2.79 -13.07 -3.04
CA MET A 259 -3.37 -11.74 -2.84
C MET A 259 -2.22 -10.73 -2.68
N PRO A 260 -2.44 -9.43 -2.97
CA PRO A 260 -1.49 -8.38 -2.65
C PRO A 260 -1.15 -8.39 -1.16
N LEU A 261 0.09 -8.01 -0.82
CA LEU A 261 0.55 -8.02 0.56
C LEU A 261 -0.25 -7.05 1.43
N GLU A 262 -0.58 -5.87 0.91
CA GLU A 262 -1.35 -4.88 1.66
C GLU A 262 -2.77 -5.32 2.02
N VAL A 263 -3.31 -6.30 1.29
CA VAL A 263 -4.63 -6.88 1.54
C VAL A 263 -4.52 -8.06 2.50
N SER A 264 -3.58 -8.98 2.26
CA SER A 264 -3.42 -10.19 3.08
C SER A 264 -2.77 -9.91 4.44
N HIS A 265 -1.82 -8.96 4.49
CA HIS A 265 -1.03 -8.62 5.68
C HIS A 265 -0.89 -7.10 5.81
N PRO A 266 -1.95 -6.37 6.20
CA PRO A 266 -1.89 -4.91 6.33
C PRO A 266 -0.75 -4.43 7.25
N GLY A 267 0.03 -3.47 6.73
CA GLY A 267 1.19 -2.89 7.41
C GLY A 267 2.49 -3.70 7.29
N ALA A 268 2.48 -4.85 6.61
CA ALA A 268 3.69 -5.60 6.30
C ALA A 268 4.41 -5.07 5.04
N TRP A 269 5.70 -5.41 4.92
CA TRP A 269 6.47 -5.29 3.68
C TRP A 269 7.11 -6.64 3.33
N PHE A 270 7.65 -6.80 2.12
CA PHE A 270 8.25 -8.07 1.73
C PHE A 270 9.66 -8.23 2.32
N ASN A 271 9.95 -9.42 2.84
CA ASN A 271 11.31 -9.90 3.10
C ASN A 271 11.60 -11.14 2.23
N ILE A 272 12.88 -11.44 2.01
CA ILE A 272 13.31 -12.58 1.21
C ILE A 272 14.38 -13.35 1.98
N THR A 273 14.19 -14.66 2.08
CA THR A 273 15.18 -15.58 2.62
C THR A 273 15.67 -16.55 1.56
N TYR A 274 16.94 -16.92 1.69
CA TYR A 274 17.59 -17.93 0.85
C TYR A 274 18.10 -19.05 1.75
N GLU A 275 17.84 -20.29 1.36
CA GLU A 275 18.22 -21.49 2.08
C GLU A 275 18.93 -22.48 1.13
N MET A 276 20.11 -22.95 1.53
CA MET A 276 20.90 -23.93 0.80
C MET A 276 21.86 -24.63 1.77
N LEU A 277 21.99 -25.96 1.64
CA LEU A 277 22.90 -26.78 2.48
C LEU A 277 22.68 -26.60 4.00
N GLY A 278 21.42 -26.42 4.40
CA GLY A 278 21.02 -26.21 5.80
C GLY A 278 21.36 -24.83 6.38
N GLU A 279 22.01 -23.96 5.61
CA GLU A 279 22.23 -22.56 5.97
C GLU A 279 21.08 -21.70 5.44
N THR A 280 20.68 -20.69 6.22
CA THR A 280 19.70 -19.68 5.81
C THR A 280 20.26 -18.29 5.98
N THR A 281 19.93 -17.42 5.03
CA THR A 281 20.20 -15.98 5.08
C THR A 281 18.94 -15.20 4.83
N ASP A 282 18.83 -14.04 5.49
CA ASP A 282 17.63 -13.21 5.54
C ASP A 282 18.00 -11.76 5.19
N ARG A 283 17.28 -11.16 4.24
CA ARG A 283 17.56 -9.79 3.79
C ARG A 283 17.35 -8.76 4.89
N GLU A 284 16.28 -8.85 5.67
CA GLU A 284 15.99 -7.90 6.76
C GLU A 284 16.99 -8.04 7.91
N VAL A 285 17.45 -9.25 8.21
CA VAL A 285 18.54 -9.45 9.17
C VAL A 285 19.81 -8.78 8.66
N LEU A 286 20.21 -9.05 7.41
CA LEU A 286 21.43 -8.48 6.82
C LEU A 286 21.35 -6.95 6.74
N ARG A 287 20.20 -6.39 6.33
CA ARG A 287 19.91 -4.95 6.28
C ARG A 287 20.21 -4.26 7.61
N LYS A 288 19.96 -4.93 8.74
CA LYS A 288 20.13 -4.40 10.10
C LYS A 288 21.53 -4.58 10.68
N THR A 289 22.45 -5.23 9.97
CA THR A 289 23.81 -5.48 10.49
C THR A 289 24.75 -4.28 10.36
N SER A 290 24.54 -3.38 9.39
CA SER A 290 25.34 -2.16 9.23
C SER A 290 24.56 -1.05 8.50
N SER A 291 25.03 0.19 8.61
CA SER A 291 24.47 1.32 7.84
C SER A 291 24.65 1.10 6.32
N VAL A 292 25.80 0.54 5.91
CA VAL A 292 26.09 0.24 4.50
C VAL A 292 25.06 -0.73 3.92
N PHE A 293 24.73 -1.80 4.65
CA PHE A 293 23.67 -2.72 4.20
C PHE A 293 22.28 -2.09 4.27
N SER A 294 22.01 -1.26 5.27
CA SER A 294 20.73 -0.55 5.35
C SER A 294 20.49 0.34 4.12
N GLU A 295 21.54 0.96 3.58
CA GLU A 295 21.47 1.77 2.36
C GLU A 295 21.37 0.90 1.10
N ASN A 296 22.10 -0.21 1.07
CA ASN A 296 22.21 -1.07 -0.10
C ASN A 296 21.11 -2.13 -0.24
N ILE A 297 20.38 -2.44 0.83
CA ILE A 297 19.27 -3.41 0.87
C ILE A 297 18.00 -2.62 1.18
N PRO A 298 17.38 -1.95 0.20
CA PRO A 298 16.19 -1.17 0.47
C PRO A 298 15.03 -2.09 0.89
N GLN A 299 14.18 -1.55 1.76
CA GLN A 299 12.90 -2.16 2.09
C GLN A 299 12.03 -2.31 0.84
N ILE A 300 11.37 -3.45 0.69
CA ILE A 300 10.48 -3.73 -0.45
C ILE A 300 9.04 -3.38 -0.05
N ASP A 301 8.71 -2.09 -0.05
CA ASP A 301 7.38 -1.58 0.34
C ASP A 301 6.52 -1.16 -0.86
N LYS A 302 7.13 -0.73 -1.97
CA LYS A 302 6.45 -0.18 -3.15
C LYS A 302 5.58 -1.21 -3.87
N ASP A 303 5.91 -2.49 -3.75
CA ASP A 303 5.25 -3.58 -4.46
C ASP A 303 4.11 -4.24 -3.64
N LYS A 304 3.76 -3.71 -2.47
CA LYS A 304 2.76 -4.35 -1.58
C LYS A 304 1.35 -4.45 -2.18
N GLY A 305 1.03 -3.61 -3.17
CA GLY A 305 -0.27 -3.53 -3.84
C GLY A 305 -0.43 -4.44 -5.07
N ILE A 306 0.59 -5.22 -5.45
CA ILE A 306 0.58 -6.00 -6.70
C ILE A 306 0.62 -7.51 -6.45
N PHE A 307 0.12 -8.27 -7.43
CA PHE A 307 0.01 -9.74 -7.39
C PHE A 307 1.29 -10.49 -7.75
N TYR A 308 2.29 -9.77 -8.25
CA TYR A 308 3.60 -10.28 -8.59
C TYR A 308 4.51 -9.08 -8.81
N PHE A 309 5.81 -9.23 -8.57
CA PHE A 309 6.79 -8.21 -8.95
C PHE A 309 7.99 -8.84 -9.62
N LEU A 310 8.61 -8.11 -10.54
CA LEU A 310 9.93 -8.49 -11.02
C LEU A 310 10.93 -8.04 -9.96
N PHE A 311 11.59 -8.98 -9.29
CA PHE A 311 12.66 -8.60 -8.40
C PHE A 311 13.82 -8.07 -9.25
N PRO A 312 14.21 -6.78 -9.13
CA PRO A 312 15.13 -6.15 -10.07
C PRO A 312 16.55 -6.68 -9.92
N ARG A 313 16.86 -7.28 -8.77
CA ARG A 313 18.11 -8.01 -8.54
C ARG A 313 17.91 -9.45 -8.97
N VAL A 314 18.89 -9.97 -9.70
CA VAL A 314 18.95 -11.38 -9.99
C VAL A 314 19.56 -12.10 -8.79
N THR A 315 19.40 -13.42 -8.72
CA THR A 315 20.16 -14.23 -7.76
C THR A 315 21.66 -14.11 -8.08
N VAL A 316 22.02 -13.98 -9.36
CA VAL A 316 23.39 -14.08 -9.89
C VAL A 316 23.48 -13.26 -11.21
N ASP A 317 24.43 -12.33 -11.42
CA ASP A 317 24.65 -11.62 -12.71
C ASP A 317 26.12 -11.62 -13.18
N ASN A 318 26.39 -12.24 -14.32
CA ASN A 318 27.74 -12.31 -14.90
C ASN A 318 28.26 -11.00 -15.53
N SER A 319 27.41 -9.98 -15.69
CA SER A 319 27.71 -8.77 -16.47
C SER A 319 27.53 -7.45 -15.71
N SER A 320 26.65 -7.38 -14.71
CA SER A 320 26.34 -6.12 -14.01
C SER A 320 26.33 -6.16 -12.47
N ASN A 321 26.86 -7.23 -11.83
CA ASN A 321 26.92 -7.39 -10.37
C ASN A 321 25.56 -7.14 -9.65
N SER A 322 24.43 -7.48 -10.26
CA SER A 322 23.09 -7.21 -9.72
C SER A 322 22.56 -8.37 -8.85
N ALA A 323 23.42 -8.99 -8.05
CA ALA A 323 23.05 -10.10 -7.17
C ALA A 323 22.39 -9.64 -5.86
N ASP A 324 21.55 -10.48 -5.29
CA ASP A 324 20.98 -10.24 -3.96
C ASP A 324 22.02 -10.42 -2.84
N TYR A 325 22.16 -9.43 -1.96
CA TYR A 325 23.15 -9.47 -0.88
C TYR A 325 22.95 -10.64 0.09
N ALA A 326 21.70 -11.00 0.41
CA ALA A 326 21.46 -12.15 1.30
C ALA A 326 21.87 -13.46 0.63
N PHE A 327 21.63 -13.59 -0.68
CA PHE A 327 22.10 -14.75 -1.42
C PHE A 327 23.63 -14.82 -1.52
N LEU A 328 24.32 -13.69 -1.72
CA LEU A 328 25.80 -13.65 -1.70
C LEU A 328 26.34 -14.09 -0.33
N GLU A 329 25.71 -13.65 0.76
CA GLU A 329 26.08 -14.08 2.11
C GLU A 329 25.85 -15.59 2.30
N LEU A 330 24.80 -16.17 1.69
CA LEU A 330 24.56 -17.62 1.73
C LEU A 330 25.68 -18.39 1.03
N LEU A 331 26.16 -17.89 -0.12
CA LEU A 331 27.28 -18.47 -0.83
C LEU A 331 28.57 -18.39 -0.01
N ARG A 332 28.84 -17.25 0.65
CA ARG A 332 29.99 -17.07 1.54
C ARG A 332 29.98 -18.09 2.68
N LYS A 333 28.85 -18.22 3.39
CA LYS A 333 28.68 -19.19 4.49
C LYS A 333 28.86 -20.65 4.07
N ASN A 334 28.54 -20.98 2.82
CA ASN A 334 28.64 -22.33 2.28
C ASN A 334 29.89 -22.58 1.44
N GLN A 335 30.79 -21.61 1.28
CA GLN A 335 31.90 -21.67 0.32
C GLN A 335 32.74 -22.95 0.45
N GLU A 336 33.04 -23.36 1.69
CA GLU A 336 33.85 -24.57 1.97
C GLU A 336 33.07 -25.88 1.75
N LYS A 337 31.73 -25.83 1.72
CA LYS A 337 30.85 -26.98 1.54
C LYS A 337 30.57 -27.27 0.05
N LEU A 338 30.84 -26.31 -0.85
CA LEU A 338 30.57 -26.42 -2.27
C LEU A 338 31.66 -27.23 -3.01
N LYS A 339 31.24 -28.19 -3.84
CA LYS A 339 32.09 -29.14 -4.57
C LYS A 339 31.65 -29.23 -6.02
N VAL A 340 32.62 -29.38 -6.92
CA VAL A 340 32.33 -29.55 -8.35
C VAL A 340 31.73 -30.93 -8.60
N GLY A 341 30.73 -30.97 -9.48
CA GLY A 341 29.94 -32.15 -9.81
C GLY A 341 28.64 -32.26 -9.01
N ASP A 342 28.52 -31.53 -7.89
CA ASP A 342 27.33 -31.56 -7.05
C ASP A 342 26.23 -30.62 -7.56
N VAL A 343 25.01 -30.90 -7.11
CA VAL A 343 23.81 -30.10 -7.37
C VAL A 343 23.21 -29.68 -6.03
N TYR A 344 22.87 -28.39 -5.92
CA TYR A 344 22.35 -27.80 -4.69
C TYR A 344 20.94 -27.27 -4.90
N ASP A 345 20.04 -27.65 -4.00
CA ASP A 345 18.71 -27.07 -3.95
C ASP A 345 18.78 -25.70 -3.25
N LEU A 346 18.61 -24.63 -4.03
CA LEU A 346 18.44 -23.28 -3.50
C LEU A 346 16.94 -23.02 -3.34
N LYS A 347 16.49 -22.89 -2.10
CA LYS A 347 15.14 -22.48 -1.76
C LYS A 347 15.09 -20.98 -1.53
N VAL A 348 14.15 -20.31 -2.18
CA VAL A 348 13.85 -18.89 -2.03
C VAL A 348 12.46 -18.77 -1.44
N THR A 349 12.31 -17.97 -0.38
CA THR A 349 11.00 -17.71 0.23
C THR A 349 10.79 -16.21 0.37
N ILE A 350 9.65 -15.74 -0.13
CA ILE A 350 9.16 -14.37 0.08
C ILE A 350 8.23 -14.39 1.28
N TRP A 351 8.46 -13.50 2.22
CA TRP A 351 7.72 -13.41 3.48
C TRP A 351 6.95 -12.09 3.58
N ALA A 352 5.79 -12.15 4.22
CA ALA A 352 5.20 -10.98 4.86
C ALA A 352 6.03 -10.66 6.12
N TYR A 353 6.69 -9.50 6.16
CA TYR A 353 7.50 -9.05 7.29
C TYR A 353 6.85 -7.87 7.99
N LYS A 354 6.76 -7.94 9.31
CA LYS A 354 6.21 -6.88 10.14
C LYS A 354 6.80 -6.97 11.54
N ASP A 355 6.96 -5.83 12.21
CA ASP A 355 7.35 -5.76 13.63
C ASP A 355 8.63 -6.53 13.97
N GLY A 356 9.56 -6.63 13.01
CA GLY A 356 10.84 -7.29 13.21
C GLY A 356 10.86 -8.80 12.92
N ALA A 357 9.76 -9.38 12.42
CA ALA A 357 9.65 -10.82 12.17
C ALA A 357 9.05 -11.15 10.80
N ASN A 358 9.47 -12.30 10.25
CA ASN A 358 8.75 -12.99 9.17
C ASN A 358 7.46 -13.58 9.75
N ILE A 359 6.31 -13.12 9.28
CA ILE A 359 5.00 -13.61 9.72
C ILE A 359 4.63 -14.87 8.95
N ASP A 360 4.42 -14.74 7.64
CA ASP A 360 3.91 -15.82 6.79
C ASP A 360 4.67 -15.86 5.44
N PRO A 361 4.91 -17.06 4.88
CA PRO A 361 5.48 -17.20 3.55
C PRO A 361 4.38 -16.93 2.51
N VAL A 362 4.57 -15.90 1.70
CA VAL A 362 3.59 -15.47 0.68
C VAL A 362 3.91 -16.03 -0.72
N ALA A 363 5.16 -16.41 -0.96
CA ALA A 363 5.56 -17.20 -2.12
C ALA A 363 6.84 -17.99 -1.82
N SER A 364 6.99 -19.17 -2.40
CA SER A 364 8.26 -19.92 -2.31
C SER A 364 8.58 -20.69 -3.59
N GLY A 365 9.86 -20.99 -3.79
CA GLY A 365 10.30 -21.81 -4.91
C GLY A 365 11.69 -22.36 -4.66
N THR A 366 11.99 -23.48 -5.33
CA THR A 366 13.32 -24.11 -5.27
C THR A 366 13.86 -24.22 -6.68
N ILE A 367 15.13 -23.87 -6.86
CA ILE A 367 15.88 -24.06 -8.11
C ILE A 367 17.13 -24.90 -7.82
N GLN A 368 17.44 -25.82 -8.72
CA GLN A 368 18.65 -26.63 -8.66
C GLN A 368 19.83 -25.86 -9.25
N LEU A 369 20.91 -25.73 -8.50
CA LEU A 369 22.14 -25.07 -8.91
C LEU A 369 23.26 -26.11 -9.07
N GLU A 370 23.71 -26.35 -10.30
CA GLU A 370 24.79 -27.31 -10.59
C GLU A 370 26.16 -26.65 -10.54
N TYR A 371 27.08 -27.20 -9.77
CA TYR A 371 28.45 -26.70 -9.75
C TYR A 371 29.32 -27.46 -10.76
N THR A 372 29.50 -26.91 -11.96
CA THR A 372 30.07 -27.68 -13.10
C THR A 372 31.53 -27.34 -13.47
N LYS A 373 32.17 -26.28 -12.95
CA LYS A 373 33.50 -25.81 -13.41
C LYS A 373 34.47 -25.43 -12.28
N GLU A 374 35.64 -26.08 -12.23
CA GLU A 374 36.66 -25.90 -11.15
C GLU A 374 37.49 -24.61 -11.20
N ALA A 375 38.02 -24.19 -12.35
CA ALA A 375 39.18 -23.27 -12.35
C ALA A 375 39.04 -21.94 -13.13
N THR A 376 38.13 -21.84 -14.12
CA THR A 376 38.08 -20.66 -15.00
C THR A 376 36.70 -20.00 -15.13
N GLY A 377 35.65 -20.62 -14.59
CA GLY A 377 34.27 -20.12 -14.67
C GLY A 377 33.68 -19.80 -13.30
N THR A 378 32.86 -20.72 -12.76
CA THR A 378 32.07 -20.52 -11.53
C THR A 378 32.91 -20.19 -10.30
N LYS A 379 33.97 -20.97 -10.01
CA LYS A 379 34.77 -20.73 -8.79
C LYS A 379 35.41 -19.35 -8.79
N LYS A 380 35.95 -18.93 -9.94
CA LYS A 380 36.55 -17.61 -10.11
C LYS A 380 35.48 -16.51 -10.02
N LEU A 381 34.35 -16.66 -10.71
CA LEU A 381 33.27 -15.67 -10.64
C LEU A 381 32.73 -15.46 -9.21
N LEU A 382 32.61 -16.54 -8.42
CA LEU A 382 32.06 -16.47 -7.07
C LEU A 382 33.09 -16.06 -6.02
N PHE A 383 34.30 -16.60 -6.10
CA PHE A 383 35.28 -16.58 -5.00
C PHE A 383 36.67 -16.07 -5.39
N ASP A 384 36.84 -15.42 -6.56
CA ASP A 384 38.08 -14.73 -6.87
C ASP A 384 38.35 -13.64 -5.80
N PRO A 385 39.54 -13.61 -5.19
CA PRO A 385 39.83 -12.73 -4.05
C PRO A 385 39.77 -11.24 -4.39
N VAL A 386 39.80 -10.87 -5.68
CA VAL A 386 39.78 -9.47 -6.13
C VAL A 386 38.42 -9.12 -6.74
N ASP A 387 37.92 -9.95 -7.65
CA ASP A 387 36.75 -9.65 -8.49
C ASP A 387 35.55 -10.58 -8.25
N GLY A 388 35.74 -11.58 -7.39
CA GLY A 388 34.71 -12.53 -6.99
C GLY A 388 33.58 -11.85 -6.24
N TRP A 389 32.39 -12.40 -6.34
CA TRP A 389 31.21 -11.76 -5.79
C TRP A 389 31.16 -11.77 -4.27
N VAL A 390 31.67 -12.83 -3.65
CA VAL A 390 31.87 -12.87 -2.21
C VAL A 390 32.86 -11.79 -1.78
N SER A 391 33.96 -11.62 -2.50
CA SER A 391 34.96 -10.57 -2.23
C SER A 391 34.39 -9.15 -2.43
N LYS A 392 33.42 -8.98 -3.34
CA LYS A 392 32.67 -7.72 -3.48
C LYS A 392 31.72 -7.46 -2.32
N LEU A 393 31.07 -8.50 -1.77
CA LEU A 393 30.32 -8.40 -0.52
C LEU A 393 31.24 -8.00 0.64
N GLU A 394 32.43 -8.58 0.71
CA GLU A 394 33.45 -8.25 1.74
C GLU A 394 33.93 -6.81 1.63
N LYS A 395 34.10 -6.26 0.43
CA LYS A 395 34.41 -4.83 0.21
C LYS A 395 33.29 -3.86 0.64
N VAL A 396 32.08 -4.36 0.83
CA VAL A 396 30.93 -3.59 1.36
C VAL A 396 30.85 -3.75 2.90
N LEU A 397 31.55 -4.74 3.46
CA LEU A 397 31.63 -5.06 4.88
C LEU A 397 32.79 -4.34 5.61
N ASP A 398 33.93 -4.15 4.93
CA ASP A 398 35.10 -3.36 5.38
C ASP A 398 34.89 -1.85 5.15
#